data_AF-A0A838IRZ8-F1
#
_entry.id   AF-A0A838IRZ8-F1
#
_cell.length_a   1.000
_cell.length_b   1.000
_cell.length_c   1.000
_cell.angle_alpha   90.00
_cell.angle_beta   90.00
_cell.angle_gamma   90.00
#
_symmetry.space_group_name_H-M   'P 1'
#
loop_
_entity.id
_entity.type
_entity.pdbx_description
1 polymer ?
#
loop_
_entity_poly.entity_id
_entity_poly.type
_entity_poly.pdbx_seq_one_letter_code
_entity_poly.pdbx_strand_id
1 'polypeptide(L)'
;MDTLPDGYRYRGARALVILHERHMRHFLRIWHDADAADIALPETPDEDYASRAALLRHVLRAAGRYLVWTSEQLGLPDPAIEEPPEAEAIAEGADAYLEHVLERWRTPLADVPEERFGDRTYPVWGVSSTIEGVLEHAVVHPLRHTFQLEELLADRLT
;
A
#
# COMPACT_ATOMS: atom_id res chain seq x y z
N MET A 1 18.09 1.48 -5.07
CA MET A 1 17.24 1.18 -3.90
C MET A 1 18.00 1.75 -2.71
N ASP A 2 17.65 2.96 -2.28
CA ASP A 2 18.26 3.53 -1.07
C ASP A 2 17.80 2.68 0.10
N THR A 3 18.77 2.06 0.78
CA THR A 3 18.50 1.23 1.96
C THR A 3 17.98 2.13 3.06
N LEU A 4 16.79 1.84 3.60
CA LEU A 4 16.30 2.47 4.83
C LEU A 4 17.42 2.47 5.89
N PRO A 5 17.53 3.53 6.72
CA PRO A 5 18.53 3.57 7.77
C PRO A 5 18.46 2.30 8.64
N ASP A 6 19.62 1.74 9.01
CA ASP A 6 19.71 0.60 9.94
C ASP A 6 19.24 0.93 11.37
N GLY A 7 18.77 2.15 11.61
CA GLY A 7 18.39 2.70 12.92
C GLY A 7 17.00 2.34 13.44
N TYR A 8 16.25 1.44 12.80
CA TYR A 8 14.95 1.00 13.33
C TYR A 8 15.13 0.26 14.65
N ARG A 9 14.43 0.71 15.70
CA ARG A 9 14.40 0.08 17.02
C ARG A 9 13.79 -1.32 16.98
N TYR A 10 12.77 -1.52 16.15
CA TYR A 10 12.20 -2.84 15.86
C TYR A 10 12.49 -3.28 14.43
N ARG A 11 13.23 -4.40 14.28
CA ARG A 11 13.61 -4.92 12.96
C ARG A 11 12.43 -5.43 12.13
N GLY A 12 11.36 -5.90 12.78
CA GLY A 12 10.14 -6.32 12.09
C GLY A 12 9.47 -5.15 11.37
N ALA A 13 9.36 -3.99 12.03
CA ALA A 13 8.85 -2.77 11.40
C ALA A 13 9.69 -2.37 10.17
N ARG A 14 11.03 -2.40 10.27
CA ARG A 14 11.91 -2.13 9.13
C ARG A 14 11.63 -3.08 7.96
N ALA A 15 11.48 -4.38 8.24
CA ALA A 15 11.19 -5.38 7.22
C ALA A 15 9.84 -5.10 6.53
N LEU A 16 8.80 -4.78 7.31
CA LEU A 16 7.47 -4.47 6.78
C LEU A 16 7.48 -3.20 5.90
N VAL A 17 8.21 -2.15 6.28
CA VAL A 17 8.36 -0.95 5.43
C VAL A 17 9.05 -1.28 4.11
N ILE A 18 10.14 -2.05 4.13
CA ILE A 18 10.86 -2.46 2.91
C ILE A 18 9.98 -3.35 2.02
N LEU A 19 9.26 -4.30 2.61
CA LEU A 19 8.36 -5.17 1.87
C LEU A 19 7.20 -4.37 1.26
N HIS A 20 6.62 -3.44 2.01
CA HIS A 20 5.56 -2.57 1.50
C HIS A 20 6.06 -1.77 0.30
N GLU A 21 7.23 -1.11 0.41
CA GLU A 21 7.84 -0.40 -0.71
C GLU A 21 8.05 -1.33 -1.93
N ARG A 22 8.64 -2.50 -1.72
CA ARG A 22 8.89 -3.47 -2.79
C ARG A 22 7.59 -3.86 -3.50
N HIS A 23 6.55 -4.20 -2.75
CA HIS A 23 5.30 -4.69 -3.32
C HIS A 23 4.46 -3.58 -3.94
N MET A 24 4.49 -2.35 -3.41
CA MET A 24 3.85 -1.19 -4.05
C MET A 24 4.52 -0.84 -5.38
N ARG A 25 5.85 -0.83 -5.43
CA ARG A 25 6.60 -0.62 -6.69
C ARG A 25 6.31 -1.71 -7.70
N HIS A 26 6.21 -2.96 -7.23
CA HIS A 26 5.86 -4.07 -8.10
C HIS A 26 4.44 -3.93 -8.65
N PHE A 27 3.47 -3.63 -7.79
CA PHE A 27 2.09 -3.39 -8.16
C PHE A 27 1.99 -2.31 -9.24
N LEU A 28 2.61 -1.14 -9.04
CA LEU A 28 2.50 -0.03 -10.00
C LEU A 28 3.05 -0.41 -11.39
N ARG A 29 4.16 -1.15 -11.43
CA ARG A 29 4.72 -1.67 -12.68
C ARG A 29 3.73 -2.60 -13.40
N ILE A 30 3.18 -3.57 -12.69
CA ILE A 30 2.21 -4.52 -13.27
C ILE A 30 0.91 -3.80 -13.67
N TRP A 31 0.51 -2.79 -12.92
CA TRP A 31 -0.64 -1.97 -13.28
C TRP A 31 -0.40 -1.23 -14.60
N HIS A 32 0.78 -0.64 -14.80
CA HIS A 32 1.15 -0.02 -16.08
C HIS A 32 1.12 -1.02 -17.25
N ASP A 33 1.64 -2.23 -17.04
CA ASP A 33 1.58 -3.30 -18.04
C ASP A 33 0.13 -3.69 -18.37
N ALA A 34 -0.72 -3.82 -17.35
CA ALA A 34 -2.14 -4.11 -17.47
C ALA A 34 -2.93 -3.01 -18.19
N ASP A 35 -2.63 -1.74 -17.90
CA ASP A 35 -3.27 -0.60 -18.56
C ASP A 35 -2.84 -0.46 -20.02
N ALA A 36 -1.54 -0.61 -20.31
CA ALA A 36 -1.02 -0.60 -21.68
C ALA A 36 -1.57 -1.76 -22.52
N ALA A 37 -1.82 -2.91 -21.89
CA ALA A 37 -2.48 -4.04 -22.54
C ALA A 37 -3.98 -3.84 -22.68
N ASP A 38 -4.61 -2.82 -22.07
CA ASP A 38 -6.07 -2.65 -22.03
C ASP A 38 -6.79 -3.91 -21.52
N ILE A 39 -6.36 -4.46 -20.38
CA ILE A 39 -7.02 -5.65 -19.79
C ILE A 39 -8.44 -5.33 -19.30
N ALA A 40 -9.37 -6.25 -19.48
CA ALA A 40 -10.66 -6.15 -18.82
C ALA A 40 -10.54 -6.59 -17.36
N LEU A 41 -11.10 -5.82 -16.43
CA LEU A 41 -11.27 -6.26 -15.05
C LEU A 41 -12.54 -7.15 -14.93
N PRO A 42 -12.60 -8.05 -13.94
CA PRO A 42 -13.79 -8.87 -13.69
C PRO A 42 -15.04 -8.02 -13.40
N GLU A 43 -16.21 -8.47 -13.85
CA GLU A 43 -17.48 -7.84 -13.48
C GLU A 43 -17.79 -8.08 -11.99
N THR A 44 -17.95 -7.00 -11.23
CA THR A 44 -18.24 -7.03 -9.79
C THR A 44 -18.96 -5.75 -9.36
N PRO A 45 -19.80 -5.77 -8.31
CA PRO A 45 -20.37 -4.56 -7.73
C PRO A 45 -19.36 -3.70 -6.95
N ASP A 46 -18.12 -4.17 -6.77
CA ASP A 46 -17.06 -3.42 -6.08
C ASP A 46 -16.60 -2.22 -6.93
N GLU A 47 -16.85 -1.01 -6.44
CA GLU A 47 -16.50 0.25 -7.11
C GLU A 47 -14.99 0.40 -7.33
N ASP A 48 -14.16 -0.22 -6.47
CA ASP A 48 -12.70 -0.21 -6.63
C ASP A 48 -12.25 -1.01 -7.86
N TYR A 49 -13.13 -1.82 -8.47
CA TYR A 49 -12.90 -2.56 -9.71
C TYR A 49 -13.65 -1.98 -10.92
N ALA A 50 -14.32 -0.83 -10.77
CA ALA A 50 -15.09 -0.20 -11.85
C ALA A 50 -14.22 0.19 -13.07
N SER A 51 -12.93 0.45 -12.84
CA SER A 51 -11.95 0.67 -13.90
C SER A 51 -10.53 0.38 -13.38
N ARG A 52 -9.57 0.21 -14.31
CA ARG A 52 -8.15 0.09 -13.93
C ARG A 52 -7.68 1.30 -13.12
N ALA A 53 -8.15 2.50 -13.46
CA ALA A 53 -7.80 3.71 -12.73
C ALA A 53 -8.44 3.77 -11.33
N ALA A 54 -9.67 3.25 -11.16
CA ALA A 54 -10.29 3.09 -9.84
C ALA A 54 -9.47 2.12 -8.96
N LEU A 55 -9.03 0.99 -9.53
CA LEU A 55 -8.19 0.02 -8.83
C LEU A 55 -6.82 0.61 -8.44
N LEU A 56 -6.19 1.37 -9.34
CA LEU A 56 -4.94 2.08 -9.05
C LEU A 56 -5.12 3.03 -7.87
N ARG A 57 -6.16 3.88 -7.94
CA ARG A 57 -6.47 4.83 -6.88
C ARG A 57 -6.74 4.12 -5.57
N HIS A 58 -7.50 3.02 -5.57
CA HIS A 58 -7.77 2.21 -4.39
C HIS A 58 -6.48 1.77 -3.69
N VAL A 59 -5.55 1.16 -4.43
CA VAL A 59 -4.31 0.62 -3.85
C VAL A 59 -3.39 1.73 -3.35
N LEU A 60 -3.23 2.81 -4.13
CA LEU A 60 -2.42 3.97 -3.74
C LEU A 60 -2.99 4.70 -2.50
N ARG A 61 -4.32 4.85 -2.45
CA ARG A 61 -5.03 5.43 -1.29
C ARG A 61 -4.87 4.56 -0.05
N ALA A 62 -5.00 3.24 -0.19
CA ALA A 62 -4.83 2.29 0.91
C ALA A 62 -3.42 2.38 1.51
N ALA A 63 -2.38 2.40 0.67
CA ALA A 63 -0.99 2.54 1.09
C ALA A 63 -0.76 3.77 1.98
N GLY A 64 -1.34 4.91 1.61
CA GLY A 64 -1.29 6.12 2.45
C GLY A 64 -2.05 5.96 3.77
N ARG A 65 -3.28 5.44 3.70
CA ARG A 65 -4.17 5.32 4.86
C ARG A 65 -3.67 4.36 5.93
N TYR A 66 -2.96 3.29 5.56
CA TYR A 66 -2.36 2.41 6.56
C TYR A 66 -1.36 3.18 7.45
N LEU A 67 -0.50 4.01 6.85
CA LEU A 67 0.49 4.78 7.62
C LEU A 67 -0.18 5.86 8.50
N VAL A 68 -1.16 6.58 7.96
CA VAL A 68 -1.94 7.56 8.73
C VAL A 68 -2.59 6.89 9.93
N TRP A 69 -3.33 5.80 9.70
CA TRP A 69 -3.99 5.07 10.78
C TRP A 69 -3.01 4.51 11.81
N THR A 70 -1.91 3.89 11.37
CA THR A 70 -0.89 3.36 12.29
C THR A 70 -0.26 4.46 13.13
N SER A 71 0.01 5.63 12.53
CA SER A 71 0.57 6.79 13.24
C SER A 71 -0.41 7.29 14.30
N GLU A 72 -1.69 7.41 13.96
CA GLU A 72 -2.75 7.79 14.91
C GLU A 72 -2.84 6.83 16.09
N GLN A 73 -2.89 5.51 15.84
CA GLN A 73 -3.05 4.51 16.91
C GLN A 73 -1.83 4.41 17.83
N LEU A 74 -0.64 4.74 17.32
CA LEU A 74 0.59 4.79 18.10
C LEU A 74 0.80 6.13 18.82
N GLY A 75 0.00 7.16 18.52
CA GLY A 75 0.14 8.51 19.04
C GLY A 75 1.36 9.25 18.45
N LEU A 76 1.70 8.97 17.21
CA LEU A 76 2.79 9.59 16.46
C LEU A 76 2.28 10.83 15.69
N PRO A 77 3.18 11.73 15.25
CA PRO A 77 2.81 12.82 14.34
C PRO A 77 2.14 12.30 13.07
N ASP A 78 1.22 13.09 12.52
CA ASP A 78 0.62 12.83 11.21
C ASP A 78 1.72 12.77 10.13
N PRO A 79 1.78 11.69 9.32
CA PRO A 79 2.78 11.55 8.25
C PRO A 79 2.58 12.52 7.08
N ALA A 80 1.51 13.33 7.09
CA ALA A 80 1.18 14.33 6.07
C ALA A 80 1.04 13.73 4.66
N ILE A 81 0.33 12.60 4.58
CA ILE A 81 0.00 11.94 3.31
C ILE A 81 -1.19 12.67 2.67
N GLU A 82 -0.94 13.30 1.53
CA GLU A 82 -1.99 13.85 0.65
C GLU A 82 -2.95 12.75 0.15
N GLU A 83 -4.22 13.09 -0.06
CA GLU A 83 -5.16 12.18 -0.74
C GLU A 83 -4.78 12.06 -2.23
N PRO A 84 -4.91 10.85 -2.83
CA PRO A 84 -4.58 10.67 -4.23
C PRO A 84 -5.56 11.43 -5.13
N PRO A 85 -5.10 11.87 -6.32
CA PRO A 85 -5.98 12.37 -7.37
C PRO A 85 -7.18 11.45 -7.65
N GLU A 86 -8.25 12.01 -8.17
CA GLU A 86 -9.41 11.23 -8.63
C GLU A 86 -9.02 10.27 -9.77
N ALA A 87 -9.86 9.25 -9.97
CA ALA A 87 -9.54 8.14 -10.88
C ALA A 87 -9.25 8.61 -12.30
N GLU A 88 -9.85 9.71 -12.76
CA GLU A 88 -9.64 10.27 -14.09
C GLU A 88 -8.24 10.88 -14.27
N ALA A 89 -7.54 11.21 -13.18
CA ALA A 89 -6.24 11.89 -13.21
C ALA A 89 -5.10 11.08 -12.54
N ILE A 90 -5.43 10.01 -11.79
CA ILE A 90 -4.44 9.27 -11.01
C ILE A 90 -3.36 8.60 -11.86
N ALA A 91 -3.72 8.12 -13.05
CA ALA A 91 -2.80 7.39 -13.93
C ALA A 91 -1.60 8.25 -14.34
N GLU A 92 -1.82 9.53 -14.67
CA GLU A 92 -0.76 10.46 -15.10
C GLU A 92 0.21 10.82 -13.95
N GLY A 93 -0.29 10.82 -12.72
CA GLY A 93 0.46 11.19 -11.52
C GLY A 93 0.89 10.01 -10.63
N ALA A 94 0.67 8.77 -11.07
CA ALA A 94 0.76 7.58 -10.22
C ALA A 94 2.16 7.38 -9.61
N ASP A 95 3.20 7.49 -10.43
CA ASP A 95 4.60 7.36 -10.00
C ASP A 95 4.99 8.44 -8.99
N ALA A 96 4.64 9.70 -9.27
CA ALA A 96 4.94 10.82 -8.37
C ALA A 96 4.21 10.68 -7.03
N TYR A 97 2.94 10.27 -7.06
CA TYR A 97 2.17 10.01 -5.85
C TYR A 97 2.73 8.83 -5.06
N LEU A 98 3.15 7.75 -5.73
CA LEU A 98 3.77 6.61 -5.06
C LEU A 98 5.06 7.03 -4.35
N GLU A 99 5.94 7.80 -4.99
CA GLU A 99 7.15 8.30 -4.32
C GLU A 99 6.83 9.16 -3.09
N HIS A 100 5.84 10.04 -3.20
CA HIS A 100 5.36 10.86 -2.08
C HIS A 100 4.93 10.00 -0.88
N VAL A 101 4.18 8.93 -1.13
CA VAL A 101 3.76 7.98 -0.09
C VAL A 101 4.98 7.25 0.48
N LEU A 102 5.81 6.64 -0.37
CA LEU A 102 6.93 5.81 0.05
C LEU A 102 7.99 6.60 0.84
N GLU A 103 8.23 7.87 0.50
CA GLU A 103 9.12 8.74 1.26
C GLU A 103 8.66 8.91 2.71
N ARG A 104 7.35 9.09 2.92
CA ARG A 104 6.74 9.26 4.25
C ARG A 104 6.70 7.98 5.05
N TRP A 105 6.70 6.81 4.41
CA TRP A 105 6.77 5.52 5.09
C TRP A 105 8.12 5.24 5.79
N ARG A 106 9.20 5.97 5.42
CA ARG A 106 10.58 5.62 5.82
C ARG A 106 10.96 5.88 7.26
N THR A 107 10.24 6.75 7.98
CA THR A 107 10.68 7.29 9.27
C THR A 107 9.69 7.17 10.42
N PRO A 108 8.35 7.23 10.24
CA PRO A 108 7.42 7.33 11.38
C PRO A 108 7.55 6.19 12.39
N LEU A 109 7.90 5.00 11.92
CA LEU A 109 7.98 3.79 12.73
C LEU A 109 9.40 3.49 13.28
N ALA A 110 10.41 4.30 12.92
CA ALA A 110 11.80 3.98 13.19
C ALA A 110 12.13 3.84 14.68
N ASP A 111 11.60 4.75 15.52
CA ASP A 111 11.91 4.78 16.96
C ASP A 111 10.90 4.00 17.82
N VAL A 112 9.88 3.39 17.21
CA VAL A 112 8.82 2.67 17.91
C VAL A 112 9.37 1.34 18.45
N PRO A 113 9.23 1.06 19.77
CA PRO A 113 9.67 -0.20 20.34
C PRO A 113 8.78 -1.38 19.91
N GLU A 114 9.36 -2.58 19.81
CA GLU A 114 8.70 -3.82 19.36
C GLU A 114 7.39 -4.10 20.09
N GLU A 115 7.34 -3.87 21.40
CA GLU A 115 6.18 -4.19 22.23
C GLU A 115 4.91 -3.47 21.74
N ARG A 116 5.05 -2.27 21.17
CA ARG A 116 3.92 -1.46 20.69
C ARG A 116 3.28 -1.98 19.39
N PHE A 117 3.91 -2.95 18.73
CA PHE A 117 3.38 -3.54 17.50
C PHE A 117 2.35 -4.64 17.77
N GLY A 118 2.43 -5.30 18.93
CA GLY A 118 1.57 -6.43 19.31
C GLY A 118 0.91 -6.34 20.68
N ASP A 119 1.17 -5.31 21.50
CA ASP A 119 0.61 -5.20 22.87
C ASP A 119 -0.91 -4.96 22.91
N ARG A 120 -1.48 -4.42 21.83
CA ARG A 120 -2.89 -4.00 21.76
C ARG A 120 -3.53 -4.35 20.44
N THR A 121 -4.84 -4.52 20.48
CA THR A 121 -5.70 -4.64 19.30
C THR A 121 -6.56 -3.40 19.15
N TYR A 122 -6.81 -3.01 17.91
CA TYR A 122 -7.56 -1.83 17.52
C TYR A 122 -8.67 -2.21 16.54
N PRO A 123 -9.84 -1.55 16.59
CA PRO A 123 -10.89 -1.77 15.60
C PRO A 123 -10.43 -1.25 14.23
N VAL A 124 -10.47 -2.12 13.23
CA VAL A 124 -10.08 -1.82 11.84
C VAL A 124 -10.87 -2.71 10.88
N TRP A 125 -11.46 -2.14 9.83
CA TRP A 125 -12.27 -2.87 8.82
C TRP A 125 -13.34 -3.81 9.41
N GLY A 126 -13.98 -3.42 10.52
CA GLY A 126 -15.01 -4.22 11.17
C GLY A 126 -14.48 -5.41 12.00
N VAL A 127 -13.16 -5.57 12.12
CA VAL A 127 -12.51 -6.57 12.96
C VAL A 127 -11.57 -5.89 13.97
N SER A 128 -10.92 -6.68 14.84
CA SER A 128 -9.83 -6.19 15.71
C SER A 128 -8.50 -6.73 15.21
N SER A 129 -7.50 -5.86 15.09
CA SER A 129 -6.14 -6.24 14.65
C SER A 129 -5.07 -5.50 15.44
N THR A 130 -3.85 -6.04 15.49
CA THR A 130 -2.68 -5.35 16.04
C THR A 130 -2.10 -4.37 15.03
N ILE A 131 -1.18 -3.51 15.45
CA ILE A 131 -0.41 -2.66 14.52
C ILE A 131 0.37 -3.53 13.54
N GLU A 132 1.02 -4.59 14.02
CA GLU A 132 1.75 -5.53 13.17
C GLU A 132 0.84 -6.16 12.12
N GLY A 133 -0.34 -6.64 12.50
CA GLY A 133 -1.30 -7.25 11.56
C GLY A 133 -1.81 -6.26 10.50
N VAL A 134 -1.96 -4.98 10.84
CA VAL A 134 -2.31 -3.94 9.85
C VAL A 134 -1.15 -3.67 8.89
N LEU A 135 0.09 -3.65 9.39
CA LEU A 135 1.28 -3.47 8.54
C LEU A 135 1.53 -4.68 7.64
N GLU A 136 1.32 -5.90 8.13
CA GLU A 136 1.33 -7.11 7.30
C GLU A 136 0.26 -7.04 6.21
N HIS A 137 -0.94 -6.57 6.54
CA HIS A 137 -1.99 -6.36 5.55
C HIS A 137 -1.59 -5.28 4.53
N ALA A 138 -0.92 -4.21 4.94
CA ALA A 138 -0.38 -3.19 4.04
C ALA A 138 0.67 -3.75 3.05
N VAL A 139 1.36 -4.84 3.41
CA VAL A 139 2.27 -5.58 2.50
C VAL A 139 1.49 -6.50 1.56
N VAL A 140 0.55 -7.28 2.11
CA VAL A 140 -0.21 -8.29 1.35
C VAL A 140 -1.21 -7.66 0.38
N HIS A 141 -1.75 -6.48 0.70
CA HIS A 141 -2.77 -5.80 -0.11
C HIS A 141 -2.29 -5.50 -1.55
N PRO A 142 -1.17 -4.79 -1.79
CA PRO A 142 -0.65 -4.59 -3.14
C PRO A 142 -0.14 -5.90 -3.76
N LEU A 143 0.42 -6.82 -2.98
CA LEU A 143 0.85 -8.14 -3.48
C LEU A 143 -0.34 -8.91 -4.09
N ARG A 144 -1.48 -8.96 -3.41
CA ARG A 144 -2.69 -9.64 -3.87
C ARG A 144 -3.21 -9.02 -5.17
N HIS A 145 -3.33 -7.69 -5.21
CA HIS A 145 -3.79 -6.98 -6.41
C HIS A 145 -2.82 -7.13 -7.58
N THR A 146 -1.51 -7.18 -7.31
CA THR A 146 -0.50 -7.51 -8.33
C THR A 146 -0.75 -8.87 -8.94
N PHE A 147 -0.91 -9.90 -8.09
CA PHE A 147 -1.15 -11.27 -8.55
C PHE A 147 -2.43 -11.37 -9.40
N GLN A 148 -3.50 -10.67 -9.01
CA GLN A 148 -4.75 -10.66 -9.79
C GLN A 148 -4.55 -10.04 -11.19
N LEU A 149 -3.76 -8.97 -11.31
CA LEU A 149 -3.44 -8.37 -12.61
C LEU A 149 -2.52 -9.25 -13.45
N GLU A 150 -1.55 -9.93 -12.83
CA GLU A 150 -0.66 -10.88 -13.50
C GLU A 150 -1.44 -12.05 -14.13
N GLU A 151 -2.43 -12.60 -13.42
CA GLU A 151 -3.31 -13.65 -13.94
C GLU A 151 -4.11 -13.16 -15.16
N LEU A 152 -4.71 -11.96 -15.08
CA LEU A 152 -5.46 -11.36 -16.21
C LEU A 152 -4.56 -11.08 -17.43
N LEU A 153 -3.31 -10.69 -17.20
CA LEU A 153 -2.31 -10.51 -18.25
C LEU A 153 -1.92 -11.85 -18.89
N ALA A 154 -1.75 -12.91 -18.09
CA ALA A 154 -1.42 -14.24 -18.57
C ALA A 154 -2.54 -14.84 -19.42
N ASP A 155 -3.80 -14.72 -18.98
CA ASP A 155 -4.98 -15.22 -19.71
C ASP A 155 -5.17 -14.57 -21.09
N ARG A 156 -4.67 -13.34 -21.28
CA ARG A 156 -4.71 -12.65 -22.58
C ARG A 156 -3.72 -13.21 -23.60
N LEU A 157 -2.65 -13.88 -23.14
CA LEU A 157 -1.60 -14.43 -23.99
C LEU A 157 -1.89 -15.86 -24.46
N THR A 158 -2.94 -16.49 -23.94
CA THR A 158 -3.47 -17.79 -24.34
C THR A 158 -4.63 -17.66 -25.32
#